data_AF-A0A3A8WCM2-F1
#
_entry.id   AF-A0A3A8WCM2-F1
#
_cell.length_a   1.000
_cell.length_b   1.000
_cell.length_c   1.000
_cell.angle_alpha   90.00
_cell.angle_beta   90.00
_cell.angle_gamma   90.00
#
_symmetry.space_group_name_H-M   'P 1'
#
loop_
_entity.id
_entity.type
_entity.pdbx_description
1 polymer ?
#
loop_
_entity_poly.entity_id
_entity_poly.type
_entity_poly.pdbx_seq_one_letter_code
_entity_poly.pdbx_strand_id
1 'polypeptide(L)'
;MNIVLIDSGIDSSHQIFKGINIVHYKYNYQSEQWEIDVNPTVHNGHGTGVASIIVNKLKDITVFSFLLFDENLQCFEENLISCLKYIYANIDCSLINMSLGTSKYIPELYHICQKIRKKRIILVAAFSNDGGISYPAAFNCVIGVDSSSRCKKSNEFVYVKNSCINVKAKGANQRVAWLNQKYIITQGVSYSCGYVSNYIIQLLQKGISKYEDILNNILNNSIFVYDNIPEEVKENHINFERIAVYPYNKEISSIVNLALKYNIHISGIYEHPRLGHVGMSVESLYTNNLYTIQNIKECNWEDFDLMVIGHLEEQENRLNIPLKKEILDKCLQNHKNVYSLDMYYTREYKDKFASKNLFLYYPEVIKKFNNVINMNRLFYINIPIVAIFGTSKQQGKFTLQLLLRKYLIEMGYCVGQIGTEPQSLLFGFDYVIPLGYESFNDMNTNELIPLVNYQLHKIEKKGADIILVGAQSGTIPRAFNNMCYINSQILDFLCGVTPDAVILCINYHDKLDYIKRTITTIESLGDCKVIALCLFPLGFLNDWDLMNNKKTKLNDDLLVQRKKYIEQRLNYPVVILGEKNMIEQVVEYLQAYFKEESYD
;
A
#
# COMPACT_ATOMS: atom_id res chain seq x y z
N MET A 1 27.27 -27.75 16.49
CA MET A 1 26.13 -26.82 16.23
C MET A 1 25.56 -27.11 14.85
N ASN A 2 24.24 -27.09 14.72
CA ASN A 2 23.55 -27.46 13.49
C ASN A 2 23.01 -26.22 12.79
N ILE A 3 23.32 -26.06 11.50
CA ILE A 3 22.82 -24.97 10.68
C ILE A 3 22.14 -25.52 9.44
N VAL A 4 21.14 -24.80 8.93
CA VAL A 4 20.47 -25.11 7.67
C VAL A 4 20.85 -24.06 6.64
N LEU A 5 21.15 -24.50 5.42
CA LEU A 5 21.27 -23.65 4.23
C LEU A 5 20.24 -24.10 3.21
N ILE A 6 19.34 -23.20 2.82
CA ILE A 6 18.40 -23.41 1.72
C ILE A 6 18.91 -22.63 0.51
N ASP A 7 19.34 -23.34 -0.54
CA ASP A 7 20.00 -22.77 -1.73
C ASP A 7 20.03 -23.78 -2.90
N SER A 8 21.00 -23.68 -3.82
CA SER A 8 21.24 -24.53 -4.98
C SER A 8 22.07 -25.79 -4.67
N GLY A 9 22.17 -26.17 -3.40
CA GLY A 9 23.03 -27.27 -2.93
C GLY A 9 24.49 -26.86 -2.69
N ILE A 10 25.27 -27.81 -2.15
CA ILE A 10 26.69 -27.60 -1.80
C ILE A 10 27.53 -28.73 -2.43
N ASP A 11 28.58 -28.38 -3.17
CA ASP A 11 29.63 -29.32 -3.56
C ASP A 11 30.52 -29.60 -2.34
N SER A 12 30.14 -30.62 -1.57
CA SER A 12 30.83 -31.03 -0.35
C SER A 12 32.22 -31.60 -0.58
N SER A 13 32.58 -31.91 -1.84
CA SER A 13 33.93 -32.35 -2.19
C SER A 13 34.94 -31.21 -2.09
N HIS A 14 34.49 -29.95 -2.16
CA HIS A 14 35.37 -28.78 -2.16
C HIS A 14 36.25 -28.71 -0.90
N GLN A 15 37.56 -28.51 -1.07
CA GLN A 15 38.57 -28.58 0.00
C GLN A 15 38.29 -27.64 1.19
N ILE A 16 37.57 -26.54 0.95
CA ILE A 16 37.15 -25.58 1.98
C ILE A 16 36.22 -26.20 3.05
N PHE A 17 35.51 -27.28 2.71
CA PHE A 17 34.61 -27.99 3.61
C PHE A 17 35.27 -29.18 4.31
N LYS A 18 36.59 -29.37 4.15
CA LYS A 18 37.30 -30.46 4.81
C LYS A 18 37.12 -30.37 6.33
N GLY A 19 36.52 -31.41 6.91
CA GLY A 19 36.22 -31.49 8.35
C GLY A 19 34.88 -30.88 8.76
N ILE A 20 34.09 -30.38 7.80
CA ILE A 20 32.71 -29.96 8.03
C ILE A 20 31.78 -31.12 7.65
N ASN A 21 30.86 -31.47 8.56
CA ASN A 21 29.83 -32.46 8.26
C ASN A 21 28.71 -31.79 7.44
N ILE A 22 28.44 -32.28 6.24
CA ILE A 22 27.39 -31.75 5.36
C ILE A 22 26.42 -32.87 5.03
N VAL A 23 25.14 -32.64 5.31
CA VAL A 23 24.04 -33.57 5.01
C VAL A 23 23.14 -32.90 3.99
N HIS A 24 22.94 -33.56 2.85
CA HIS A 24 22.17 -33.02 1.74
C HIS A 24 20.73 -33.51 1.76
N TYR A 25 19.80 -32.63 1.42
CA TYR A 25 18.39 -32.91 1.28
C TYR A 25 17.90 -32.44 -0.09
N LYS A 26 17.01 -33.24 -0.68
CA LYS A 26 16.27 -32.91 -1.91
C LYS A 26 14.80 -33.18 -1.74
N TYR A 27 13.99 -32.54 -2.58
CA TYR A 27 12.57 -32.86 -2.70
C TYR A 27 12.37 -34.00 -3.69
N ASN A 28 11.71 -35.07 -3.25
CA ASN A 28 11.33 -36.18 -4.11
C ASN A 28 9.91 -35.95 -4.62
N TYR A 29 9.79 -35.60 -5.90
CA TYR A 29 8.50 -35.32 -6.55
C TYR A 29 7.59 -36.54 -6.69
N GLN A 30 8.11 -37.77 -6.58
CA GLN A 30 7.29 -38.98 -6.66
C GLN A 30 6.62 -39.30 -5.32
N SER A 31 7.35 -39.11 -4.22
CA SER A 31 6.84 -39.34 -2.86
C SER A 31 6.26 -38.08 -2.19
N GLU A 32 6.42 -36.92 -2.83
CA GLU A 32 6.05 -35.59 -2.32
C GLU A 32 6.66 -35.29 -0.94
N GLN A 33 7.91 -35.72 -0.72
CA GLN A 33 8.60 -35.60 0.56
C GLN A 33 10.05 -35.14 0.41
N TRP A 34 10.57 -34.54 1.47
CA TRP A 34 11.99 -34.24 1.61
C TRP A 34 12.73 -35.48 2.12
N GLU A 35 13.84 -35.81 1.48
CA GLU A 35 14.67 -36.97 1.83
C GLU A 35 16.16 -36.62 1.80
N ILE A 36 16.97 -37.41 2.50
CA ILE A 36 18.44 -37.28 2.47
C ILE A 36 18.93 -37.71 1.09
N ASP A 37 19.70 -36.84 0.43
CA ASP A 37 20.36 -37.15 -0.82
C ASP A 37 21.76 -37.69 -0.59
N VAL A 38 21.91 -39.01 -0.70
CA VAL A 38 23.21 -39.70 -0.49
C VAL A 38 24.20 -39.45 -1.63
N ASN A 39 23.72 -39.06 -2.82
CA ASN A 39 24.53 -38.78 -4.01
C ASN A 39 24.12 -37.43 -4.61
N PRO A 40 24.39 -36.31 -3.92
CA PRO A 40 23.94 -34.99 -4.33
C PRO A 40 24.54 -34.59 -5.67
N THR A 41 23.67 -34.19 -6.60
CA THR A 41 24.10 -33.58 -7.87
C THR A 41 23.88 -32.07 -7.78
N VAL A 42 24.98 -31.31 -7.86
CA VAL A 42 24.96 -29.85 -7.72
C VAL A 42 25.26 -29.23 -9.08
N HIS A 43 24.23 -28.66 -9.71
CA HIS A 43 24.33 -28.06 -11.04
C HIS A 43 24.82 -26.61 -11.00
N ASN A 44 24.60 -25.92 -9.89
CA ASN A 44 24.95 -24.52 -9.70
C ASN A 44 25.76 -24.30 -8.41
N GLY A 45 26.89 -23.60 -8.51
CA GLY A 45 27.80 -23.38 -7.38
C GLY A 45 27.37 -22.28 -6.40
N HIS A 46 26.22 -21.63 -6.60
CA HIS A 46 25.77 -20.51 -5.76
C HIS A 46 25.75 -20.89 -4.27
N GLY A 47 25.05 -21.98 -3.92
CA GLY A 47 24.99 -22.48 -2.54
C GLY A 47 26.34 -22.93 -1.99
N THR A 48 27.24 -23.42 -2.86
CA THR A 48 28.64 -23.71 -2.51
C THR A 48 29.38 -22.44 -2.10
N GLY A 49 29.21 -21.36 -2.86
CA GLY A 49 29.78 -20.05 -2.56
C GLY A 49 29.27 -19.48 -1.25
N VAL A 50 27.96 -19.50 -1.03
CA VAL A 50 27.33 -19.04 0.22
C VAL A 50 27.81 -19.87 1.41
N ALA A 51 27.78 -21.20 1.30
CA ALA A 51 28.26 -22.11 2.34
C ALA A 51 29.73 -21.83 2.71
N SER A 52 30.59 -21.57 1.71
CA SER A 52 32.00 -21.27 1.94
C SER A 52 32.23 -20.02 2.81
N ILE A 53 31.34 -19.03 2.72
CA ILE A 53 31.35 -17.85 3.58
C ILE A 53 30.85 -18.22 4.97
N ILE A 54 29.72 -18.94 5.05
CA ILE A 54 29.08 -19.32 6.31
C ILE A 54 30.04 -20.12 7.19
N VAL A 55 30.73 -21.12 6.64
CA VAL A 55 31.61 -22.01 7.42
C VAL A 55 33.00 -21.42 7.70
N ASN A 56 33.33 -20.28 7.12
CA ASN A 56 34.68 -19.72 7.17
C ASN A 56 35.13 -19.50 8.62
N LYS A 57 36.28 -20.11 8.98
CA LYS A 57 36.87 -20.07 10.33
C LYS A 57 35.99 -20.65 11.45
N LEU A 58 34.97 -21.43 11.12
CA LEU A 58 34.16 -22.15 12.09
C LEU A 58 34.66 -23.59 12.29
N LYS A 59 34.42 -24.13 13.49
CA LYS A 59 34.68 -25.52 13.86
C LYS A 59 33.43 -26.11 14.51
N ASP A 60 33.33 -27.44 14.52
CA ASP A 60 32.27 -28.19 15.21
C ASP A 60 30.84 -27.81 14.75
N ILE A 61 30.69 -27.63 13.44
CA ILE A 61 29.40 -27.34 12.80
C ILE A 61 28.99 -28.48 11.85
N THR A 62 27.68 -28.75 11.83
CA THR A 62 27.02 -29.58 10.81
C THR A 62 26.12 -28.70 9.96
N VAL A 63 26.21 -28.84 8.64
CA VAL A 63 25.42 -28.08 7.67
C VAL A 63 24.40 -29.01 7.02
N PHE A 64 23.11 -28.72 7.23
CA PHE A 64 22.02 -29.34 6.51
C PHE A 64 21.73 -28.51 5.25
N SER A 65 22.09 -29.04 4.09
CA SER A 65 21.92 -28.38 2.79
C SER A 65 20.62 -28.82 2.14
N PHE A 66 19.66 -27.91 2.01
CA PHE A 66 18.41 -28.15 1.28
C PHE A 66 18.54 -27.57 -0.13
N LEU A 67 18.51 -28.46 -1.13
CA LEU A 67 18.46 -28.09 -2.54
C LEU A 67 17.03 -27.68 -2.89
N LEU A 68 16.81 -26.38 -3.12
CA LEU A 68 15.51 -25.82 -3.48
C LEU A 68 15.46 -25.30 -4.91
N PHE A 69 16.58 -24.78 -5.40
CA PHE A 69 16.68 -24.21 -6.73
C PHE A 69 16.89 -25.27 -7.82
N ASP A 70 16.36 -24.97 -9.01
CA ASP A 70 16.78 -25.60 -10.24
C ASP A 70 18.15 -25.06 -10.73
N GLU A 71 18.58 -25.47 -11.92
CA GLU A 71 19.83 -25.03 -12.53
C GLU A 71 19.89 -23.52 -12.83
N ASN A 72 18.73 -22.88 -13.00
CA ASN A 72 18.55 -21.46 -13.31
C ASN A 72 18.31 -20.58 -12.07
N LEU A 73 18.41 -21.15 -10.85
CA LEU A 73 18.11 -20.47 -9.58
C LEU A 73 16.65 -20.02 -9.47
N GLN A 74 15.74 -20.85 -9.96
CA GLN A 74 14.29 -20.67 -9.82
C GLN A 74 13.69 -21.74 -8.89
N CYS A 75 12.65 -21.36 -8.15
CA CYS A 75 11.86 -22.28 -7.34
C CYS A 75 10.45 -21.71 -7.12
N PHE A 76 9.46 -22.61 -6.99
CA PHE A 76 8.10 -22.25 -6.60
C PHE A 76 8.00 -21.93 -5.10
N GLU A 77 7.12 -21.01 -4.72
CA GLU A 77 6.91 -20.61 -3.33
C GLU A 77 6.42 -21.75 -2.45
N GLU A 78 5.61 -22.66 -3.00
CA GLU A 78 5.12 -23.85 -2.30
C GLU A 78 6.26 -24.76 -1.88
N ASN A 79 7.32 -24.86 -2.68
CA ASN A 79 8.50 -25.66 -2.35
C ASN A 79 9.24 -25.05 -1.15
N LEU A 80 9.37 -23.72 -1.09
CA LEU A 80 9.98 -23.04 0.06
C LEU A 80 9.16 -23.28 1.34
N ILE A 81 7.84 -23.14 1.26
CA ILE A 81 6.93 -23.36 2.38
C ILE A 81 7.02 -24.82 2.85
N SER A 82 7.01 -25.78 1.92
CA SER A 82 7.17 -27.21 2.19
C SER A 82 8.51 -27.50 2.88
N CYS A 83 9.61 -26.92 2.38
CA CYS A 83 10.95 -27.02 2.96
C CYS A 83 10.97 -26.55 4.42
N LEU A 84 10.44 -25.35 4.68
CA LEU A 84 10.40 -24.78 6.03
C LEU A 84 9.51 -25.59 6.98
N LYS A 85 8.38 -26.13 6.50
CA LYS A 85 7.53 -27.05 7.27
C LYS A 85 8.28 -28.32 7.64
N TYR A 86 9.03 -28.91 6.71
CA TYR A 86 9.84 -30.10 6.95
C TYR A 86 10.96 -29.82 7.96
N ILE A 87 11.71 -28.72 7.78
CA ILE A 87 12.77 -28.30 8.70
C ILE A 87 12.20 -28.11 10.11
N TYR A 88 11.08 -27.41 10.23
CA TYR A 88 10.41 -27.17 11.51
C TYR A 88 10.04 -28.48 12.23
N ALA A 89 9.62 -29.51 11.50
CA ALA A 89 9.18 -30.77 12.07
C ALA A 89 10.33 -31.73 12.40
N ASN A 90 11.36 -31.78 11.55
CA ASN A 90 12.30 -32.90 11.51
C ASN A 90 13.76 -32.53 11.78
N ILE A 91 14.13 -31.24 11.71
CA ILE A 91 15.53 -30.82 11.78
C ILE A 91 15.78 -29.99 13.03
N ASP A 92 16.64 -30.50 13.92
CA ASP A 92 17.17 -29.74 15.04
C ASP A 92 18.34 -28.85 14.58
N CYS A 93 18.09 -27.54 14.55
CA CYS A 93 19.08 -26.55 14.11
C CYS A 93 18.96 -25.25 14.92
N SER A 94 20.04 -24.48 14.93
CA SER A 94 20.09 -23.18 15.63
C SER A 94 19.87 -21.99 14.70
N LEU A 95 20.17 -22.16 13.40
CA LEU A 95 20.07 -21.12 12.39
C LEU A 95 19.66 -21.70 11.03
N ILE A 96 18.79 -20.98 10.32
CA ILE A 96 18.45 -21.24 8.92
C ILE A 96 18.87 -20.02 8.10
N ASN A 97 19.80 -20.23 7.16
CA ASN A 97 20.15 -19.26 6.12
C ASN A 97 19.29 -19.52 4.87
N MET A 98 18.65 -18.46 4.38
CA MET A 98 17.88 -18.45 3.15
C MET A 98 18.45 -17.39 2.21
N SER A 99 19.16 -17.83 1.18
CA SER A 99 19.71 -16.93 0.17
C SER A 99 18.79 -16.86 -1.06
N LEU A 100 17.49 -16.69 -0.77
CA LEU A 100 16.40 -16.69 -1.73
C LEU A 100 15.17 -15.98 -1.13
N GLY A 101 14.23 -15.59 -1.99
CA GLY A 101 12.94 -15.05 -1.58
C GLY A 101 11.98 -14.83 -2.75
N THR A 102 10.73 -14.54 -2.42
CA THR A 102 9.67 -14.13 -3.37
C THR A 102 9.29 -12.68 -3.10
N SER A 103 8.84 -11.94 -4.11
CA SER A 103 8.27 -10.60 -3.92
C SER A 103 6.88 -10.65 -3.27
N LYS A 104 6.18 -11.78 -3.35
CA LYS A 104 4.80 -11.96 -2.88
C LYS A 104 4.71 -12.10 -1.36
N TYR A 105 3.80 -11.34 -0.74
CA TYR A 105 3.45 -11.58 0.65
C TYR A 105 2.54 -12.82 0.76
N ILE A 106 3.06 -13.88 1.37
CA ILE A 106 2.31 -15.13 1.56
C ILE A 106 2.08 -15.36 3.07
N PRO A 107 0.82 -15.29 3.56
CA PRO A 107 0.51 -15.48 4.98
C PRO A 107 1.03 -16.80 5.53
N GLU A 108 0.94 -17.89 4.76
CA GLU A 108 1.42 -19.19 5.19
C GLU A 108 2.94 -19.22 5.40
N LEU A 109 3.71 -18.60 4.50
CA LEU A 109 5.16 -18.46 4.62
C LEU A 109 5.52 -17.66 5.88
N TYR A 110 4.79 -16.57 6.15
CA TYR A 110 4.96 -15.80 7.39
C TYR A 110 4.68 -16.64 8.64
N HIS A 111 3.60 -17.41 8.64
CA HIS A 111 3.22 -18.25 9.77
C HIS A 111 4.25 -19.35 10.07
N ILE A 112 4.80 -20.02 9.06
CA ILE A 112 5.85 -21.02 9.30
C ILE A 112 7.14 -20.38 9.81
N CYS A 113 7.56 -19.23 9.28
CA CYS A 113 8.71 -18.47 9.81
C CYS A 113 8.49 -18.09 11.28
N GLN A 114 7.30 -17.61 11.65
CA GLN A 114 6.98 -17.32 13.05
C GLN A 114 7.05 -18.57 13.95
N LYS A 115 6.54 -19.72 13.49
CA LYS A 115 6.60 -20.98 14.25
C LYS A 115 8.06 -21.41 14.50
N ILE A 116 8.92 -21.31 13.48
CA ILE A 116 10.36 -21.59 13.60
C ILE A 116 11.01 -20.63 14.60
N ARG A 117 10.75 -19.33 14.48
CA ARG A 117 11.29 -18.31 15.40
C ARG A 117 10.86 -18.54 16.86
N LYS A 118 9.63 -19.03 17.10
CA LYS A 118 9.13 -19.42 18.44
C LYS A 118 9.89 -20.62 19.03
N LYS A 119 10.45 -21.51 18.21
CA LYS A 119 11.40 -22.56 18.64
C LYS A 119 12.81 -22.03 18.97
N ARG A 120 13.02 -20.70 18.98
CA ARG A 120 14.31 -20.02 19.20
C ARG A 120 15.35 -20.33 18.12
N ILE A 121 14.91 -20.75 16.94
CA ILE A 121 15.76 -20.89 15.75
C ILE A 121 15.87 -19.51 15.08
N ILE A 122 17.09 -19.10 14.73
CA ILE A 122 17.34 -17.83 14.05
C ILE A 122 17.15 -17.99 12.55
N LEU A 123 16.30 -17.16 11.96
CA LEU A 123 16.09 -17.08 10.52
C LEU A 123 16.88 -15.90 9.97
N VAL A 124 17.66 -16.11 8.91
CA VAL A 124 18.40 -15.05 8.20
C VAL A 124 18.09 -15.17 6.72
N ALA A 125 17.63 -14.09 6.09
CA ALA A 125 17.27 -14.11 4.67
C ALA A 125 17.81 -12.90 3.90
N ALA A 126 18.18 -13.13 2.64
CA ALA A 126 18.63 -12.11 1.72
C ALA A 126 17.44 -11.36 1.09
N PHE A 127 17.53 -10.04 0.97
CA PHE A 127 16.67 -9.27 0.08
C PHE A 127 17.04 -9.49 -1.40
N SER A 128 16.07 -9.33 -2.30
CA SER A 128 16.29 -9.42 -3.74
C SER A 128 17.31 -8.38 -4.25
N ASN A 129 18.07 -8.76 -5.28
CA ASN A 129 19.06 -7.90 -5.92
C ASN A 129 18.44 -6.87 -6.88
N ASP A 130 17.17 -7.02 -7.25
CA ASP A 130 16.41 -6.13 -8.14
C ASP A 130 15.98 -4.80 -7.49
N GLY A 131 16.10 -4.69 -6.16
CA GLY A 131 15.66 -3.50 -5.42
C GLY A 131 14.22 -3.56 -4.91
N GLY A 132 13.50 -4.67 -5.08
CA GLY A 132 12.19 -4.91 -4.48
C GLY A 132 12.26 -5.38 -3.03
N ILE A 133 11.15 -5.26 -2.31
CA ILE A 133 10.93 -6.01 -1.07
C ILE A 133 10.77 -7.49 -1.42
N SER A 134 11.31 -8.36 -0.57
CA SER A 134 11.18 -9.81 -0.72
C SER A 134 11.00 -10.50 0.63
N TYR A 135 10.30 -11.62 0.57
CA TYR A 135 9.97 -12.49 1.69
C TYR A 135 10.72 -13.82 1.54
N PRO A 136 11.27 -14.38 2.62
CA PRO A 136 10.94 -14.06 4.01
C PRO A 136 11.76 -12.93 4.65
N ALA A 137 12.72 -12.31 3.94
CA ALA A 137 13.62 -11.29 4.49
C ALA A 137 12.91 -10.09 5.14
N ALA A 138 11.77 -9.66 4.60
CA ALA A 138 11.01 -8.55 5.16
C ALA A 138 10.10 -8.91 6.36
N PHE A 139 10.02 -10.18 6.77
CA PHE A 139 9.22 -10.55 7.93
C PHE A 139 9.89 -10.13 9.24
N ASN A 140 9.10 -9.60 10.18
CA ASN A 140 9.59 -9.16 11.50
C ASN A 140 10.22 -10.28 12.36
N CYS A 141 9.99 -11.55 12.01
CA CYS A 141 10.53 -12.73 12.70
C CYS A 141 11.82 -13.26 12.07
N VAL A 142 12.33 -12.59 11.03
CA VAL A 142 13.51 -12.95 10.24
C VAL A 142 14.50 -11.79 10.28
N ILE A 143 15.80 -12.10 10.37
CA ILE A 143 16.85 -11.11 10.19
C ILE A 143 17.04 -10.90 8.69
N GLY A 144 16.44 -9.82 8.17
CA GLY A 144 16.53 -9.40 6.79
C GLY A 144 17.87 -8.73 6.48
N VAL A 145 18.58 -9.25 5.47
CA VAL A 145 19.94 -8.85 5.10
C VAL A 145 19.98 -8.22 3.72
N ASP A 146 20.64 -7.06 3.61
CA ASP A 146 20.91 -6.38 2.34
C ASP A 146 22.44 -6.18 2.15
N SER A 147 22.85 -5.68 0.99
CA SER A 147 24.25 -5.30 0.73
C SER A 147 24.49 -3.81 1.02
N SER A 148 25.72 -3.47 1.43
CA SER A 148 26.15 -2.07 1.53
C SER A 148 27.56 -1.90 0.97
N SER A 149 27.73 -0.87 0.13
CA SER A 149 29.05 -0.42 -0.34
C SER A 149 29.95 0.11 0.77
N ARG A 150 29.39 0.42 1.96
CA ARG A 150 30.16 0.78 3.16
C ARG A 150 30.93 -0.41 3.74
N CYS A 151 30.44 -1.63 3.55
CA CYS A 151 31.05 -2.84 4.08
C CYS A 151 32.06 -3.42 3.10
N LYS A 152 33.36 -3.30 3.41
CA LYS A 152 34.47 -3.79 2.58
C LYS A 152 35.05 -5.10 3.11
N LYS A 153 34.96 -5.32 4.43
CA LYS A 153 35.44 -6.52 5.14
C LYS A 153 34.28 -7.43 5.56
N SER A 154 34.62 -8.69 5.84
CA SER A 154 33.65 -9.74 6.22
C SER A 154 32.98 -9.53 7.58
N ASN A 155 33.52 -8.65 8.42
CA ASN A 155 33.04 -8.35 9.77
C ASN A 155 32.51 -6.92 9.91
N GLU A 156 32.29 -6.22 8.80
CA GLU A 156 31.73 -4.87 8.78
C GLU A 156 30.24 -4.95 8.48
N PHE A 157 29.42 -4.34 9.34
CA PHE A 157 27.97 -4.33 9.23
C PHE A 157 27.44 -2.90 9.29
N VAL A 158 26.31 -2.68 8.62
CA VAL A 158 25.49 -1.47 8.77
C VAL A 158 24.16 -1.89 9.36
N TYR A 159 23.76 -1.31 10.47
CA TYR A 159 22.45 -1.58 11.08
C TYR A 159 21.41 -0.61 10.55
N VAL A 160 20.17 -1.06 10.37
CA VAL A 160 19.05 -0.19 9.97
C VAL A 160 17.95 -0.31 11.02
N LYS A 161 17.72 0.78 11.78
CA LYS A 161 16.64 0.84 12.76
C LYS A 161 15.29 1.03 12.07
N ASN A 162 14.23 0.49 12.66
CA ASN A 162 12.84 0.72 12.26
C ASN A 162 12.60 0.47 10.75
N SER A 163 13.12 -0.66 10.26
CA SER A 163 13.01 -1.08 8.86
C SER A 163 12.87 -2.60 8.80
N CYS A 164 12.28 -3.09 7.71
CA CYS A 164 12.27 -4.53 7.40
C CYS A 164 13.68 -5.06 7.05
N ILE A 165 14.57 -4.18 6.56
CA ILE A 165 16.00 -4.47 6.48
C ILE A 165 16.58 -4.30 7.89
N ASN A 166 17.18 -5.33 8.46
CA ASN A 166 17.80 -5.23 9.77
C ASN A 166 19.29 -4.90 9.65
N VAL A 167 19.98 -5.56 8.73
CA VAL A 167 21.45 -5.51 8.63
C VAL A 167 21.86 -5.43 7.17
N LYS A 168 22.87 -4.62 6.87
CA LYS A 168 23.59 -4.67 5.59
C LYS A 168 25.02 -5.14 5.79
N ALA A 169 25.51 -5.96 4.87
CA ALA A 169 26.88 -6.50 4.91
C ALA A 169 27.57 -6.38 3.55
N LYS A 170 28.78 -6.96 3.46
CA LYS A 170 29.58 -6.96 2.24
C LYS A 170 28.91 -7.81 1.14
N GLY A 171 28.40 -7.13 0.11
CA GLY A 171 27.88 -7.76 -1.10
C GLY A 171 28.67 -7.47 -2.38
N ALA A 172 29.74 -6.66 -2.29
CA ALA A 172 30.60 -6.31 -3.43
C ALA A 172 31.44 -7.50 -3.93
N ASN A 173 32.10 -7.31 -5.08
CA ASN A 173 32.99 -8.31 -5.70
C ASN A 173 33.89 -9.03 -4.70
N GLN A 174 33.78 -10.35 -4.68
CA GLN A 174 34.46 -11.22 -3.74
C GLN A 174 34.69 -12.59 -4.32
N ARG A 175 35.75 -13.23 -3.84
CA ARG A 175 36.12 -14.59 -4.22
C ARG A 175 35.39 -15.58 -3.32
N VAL A 176 34.62 -16.49 -3.91
CA VAL A 176 33.89 -17.56 -3.20
C VAL A 176 34.24 -18.91 -3.80
N ALA A 177 34.08 -19.98 -3.01
CA ALA A 177 34.20 -21.34 -3.53
C ALA A 177 33.12 -21.62 -4.58
N TRP A 178 33.41 -22.50 -5.52
CA TRP A 178 32.51 -22.91 -6.59
C TRP A 178 32.68 -24.41 -6.88
N LEU A 179 31.93 -24.92 -7.85
CA LEU A 179 32.01 -26.33 -8.25
C LEU A 179 33.41 -26.71 -8.73
N ASN A 180 33.77 -27.98 -8.57
CA ASN A 180 35.00 -28.58 -9.11
C ASN A 180 36.29 -27.97 -8.53
N GLN A 181 36.34 -27.72 -7.22
CA GLN A 181 37.50 -27.11 -6.53
C GLN A 181 37.88 -25.70 -7.01
N LYS A 182 36.99 -25.05 -7.78
CA LYS A 182 37.25 -23.72 -8.34
C LYS A 182 36.81 -22.64 -7.36
N TYR A 183 37.32 -21.44 -7.62
CA TYR A 183 36.81 -20.22 -7.00
C TYR A 183 36.41 -19.26 -8.12
N ILE A 184 35.32 -18.52 -7.90
CA ILE A 184 34.87 -17.47 -8.82
C ILE A 184 34.83 -16.12 -8.10
N ILE A 185 34.82 -15.04 -8.88
CA ILE A 185 34.52 -13.69 -8.38
C ILE A 185 33.06 -13.39 -8.68
N THR A 186 32.32 -12.98 -7.66
CA THR A 186 30.88 -12.74 -7.73
C THR A 186 30.49 -11.66 -6.73
N GLN A 187 29.25 -11.18 -6.82
CA GLN A 187 28.66 -10.17 -5.95
C GLN A 187 27.17 -10.52 -5.73
N GLY A 188 26.56 -9.99 -4.67
CA GLY A 188 25.15 -10.21 -4.39
C GLY A 188 24.81 -10.24 -2.91
N VAL A 189 23.52 -10.03 -2.61
CA VAL A 189 22.99 -10.02 -1.25
C VAL A 189 23.02 -11.41 -0.59
N SER A 190 22.93 -12.49 -1.35
CA SER A 190 23.12 -13.87 -0.87
C SER A 190 24.41 -14.05 -0.07
N TYR A 191 25.50 -13.46 -0.55
CA TYR A 191 26.79 -13.52 0.13
C TYR A 191 26.84 -12.61 1.38
N SER A 192 26.17 -11.44 1.34
CA SER A 192 25.94 -10.62 2.54
C SER A 192 25.20 -11.42 3.62
N CYS A 193 24.17 -12.15 3.24
CA CYS A 193 23.40 -13.04 4.11
C CYS A 193 24.30 -14.13 4.74
N GLY A 194 25.21 -14.70 3.94
CA GLY A 194 26.25 -15.61 4.41
C GLY A 194 27.16 -15.01 5.50
N TYR A 195 27.64 -13.76 5.32
CA TYR A 195 28.47 -13.10 6.32
C TYR A 195 27.72 -12.81 7.63
N VAL A 196 26.48 -12.33 7.54
CA VAL A 196 25.63 -12.11 8.71
C VAL A 196 25.39 -13.43 9.44
N SER A 197 25.12 -14.51 8.71
CA SER A 197 24.92 -15.84 9.29
C SER A 197 26.18 -16.36 9.98
N ASN A 198 27.36 -16.21 9.36
CA ASN A 198 28.64 -16.56 9.99
C ASN A 198 28.84 -15.82 11.31
N TYR A 199 28.57 -14.51 11.35
CA TYR A 199 28.70 -13.71 12.56
C TYR A 199 27.72 -14.16 13.65
N ILE A 200 26.45 -14.42 13.29
CA ILE A 200 25.44 -14.93 14.23
C ILE A 200 25.86 -16.29 14.79
N ILE A 201 26.40 -17.21 13.97
CA ILE A 201 26.89 -18.50 14.45
C ILE A 201 27.98 -18.33 15.50
N GLN A 202 28.91 -17.37 15.31
CA GLN A 202 29.94 -17.08 16.32
C GLN A 202 29.33 -16.53 17.62
N LEU A 203 28.27 -15.72 17.55
CA LEU A 203 27.55 -15.25 18.75
C LEU A 203 26.84 -16.42 19.46
N LEU A 204 26.20 -17.31 18.71
CA LEU A 204 25.55 -18.50 19.24
C LEU A 204 26.56 -19.42 19.95
N GLN A 205 27.76 -19.61 19.38
CA GLN A 205 28.84 -20.40 20.01
C GLN A 205 29.37 -19.75 21.30
N LYS A 206 29.22 -18.43 21.46
CA LYS A 206 29.52 -17.69 22.69
C LYS A 206 28.35 -17.69 23.70
N GLY A 207 27.25 -18.38 23.39
CA GLY A 207 26.06 -18.47 24.25
C GLY A 207 25.03 -17.35 24.04
N ILE A 208 25.24 -16.42 23.11
CA ILE A 208 24.29 -15.35 22.80
C ILE A 208 23.26 -15.89 21.82
N SER A 209 22.11 -16.31 22.36
CA SER A 209 21.07 -17.04 21.61
C SER A 209 19.72 -16.34 21.52
N LYS A 210 19.49 -15.28 22.30
CA LYS A 210 18.28 -14.46 22.16
C LYS A 210 18.41 -13.57 20.93
N TYR A 211 17.35 -13.51 20.15
CA TYR A 211 17.28 -12.72 18.92
C TYR A 211 17.56 -11.24 19.14
N GLU A 212 17.01 -10.68 20.20
CA GLU A 212 17.18 -9.28 20.57
C GLU A 212 18.65 -9.00 20.95
N ASP A 213 19.29 -9.92 21.68
CA ASP A 213 20.70 -9.81 22.06
C ASP A 213 21.64 -9.93 20.84
N ILE A 214 21.25 -10.76 19.84
CA ILE A 214 21.94 -10.87 18.56
C ILE A 214 21.86 -9.56 17.79
N LEU A 215 20.66 -8.99 17.61
CA LEU A 215 20.49 -7.71 16.91
C LEU A 215 21.21 -6.57 17.64
N ASN A 216 21.14 -6.53 18.98
CA ASN A 216 21.88 -5.55 19.78
C ASN A 216 23.40 -5.70 19.63
N ASN A 217 23.92 -6.93 19.54
CA ASN A 217 25.33 -7.15 19.23
C ASN A 217 25.70 -6.61 17.86
N ILE A 218 24.90 -6.89 16.83
CA ILE A 218 25.14 -6.37 15.48
C ILE A 218 25.10 -4.84 15.47
N LEU A 219 24.09 -4.24 16.11
CA LEU A 219 23.95 -2.78 16.25
C LEU A 219 25.20 -2.16 16.89
N ASN A 220 25.65 -2.68 18.05
CA ASN A 220 26.78 -2.14 18.79
C ASN A 220 28.13 -2.30 18.06
N ASN A 221 28.24 -3.28 17.15
CA ASN A 221 29.43 -3.54 16.35
C ASN A 221 29.33 -3.03 14.90
N SER A 222 28.25 -2.34 14.54
CA SER A 222 28.05 -1.81 13.20
C SER A 222 28.90 -0.57 12.96
N ILE A 223 29.51 -0.48 11.78
CA ILE A 223 30.32 0.68 11.37
C ILE A 223 29.48 1.91 11.01
N PHE A 224 28.17 1.70 10.80
CA PHE A 224 27.20 2.75 10.53
C PHE A 224 25.80 2.31 10.97
N VAL A 225 24.96 3.26 11.37
CA VAL A 225 23.58 3.01 11.76
C VAL A 225 22.67 3.98 11.04
N TYR A 226 21.70 3.46 10.29
CA TYR A 226 20.56 4.24 9.82
C TYR A 226 19.53 4.34 10.95
N ASP A 227 19.23 5.57 11.38
CA ASP A 227 18.25 5.84 12.43
C ASP A 227 16.95 6.36 11.81
N ASN A 228 16.09 5.44 11.37
CA ASN A 228 14.78 5.80 10.85
C ASN A 228 13.82 6.10 12.01
N ILE A 229 13.00 7.12 11.87
CA ILE A 229 11.97 7.44 12.86
C ILE A 229 10.93 6.32 12.84
N PRO A 230 10.58 5.70 13.99
CA PRO A 230 9.50 4.72 14.04
C PRO A 230 8.21 5.33 13.50
N GLU A 231 7.48 4.56 12.70
CA GLU A 231 6.15 4.98 12.27
C GLU A 231 5.20 4.92 13.47
N GLU A 232 4.63 6.07 13.86
CA GLU A 232 3.46 6.09 14.73
C GLU A 232 2.22 5.80 13.88
N VAL A 233 1.83 4.53 13.80
CA VAL A 233 0.54 4.17 13.21
C VAL A 233 -0.54 4.35 14.28
N LYS A 234 -1.15 5.53 14.34
CA LYS A 234 -2.47 5.67 14.97
C LYS A 234 -3.53 5.45 13.91
N GLU A 235 -4.11 4.25 13.87
CA GLU A 235 -5.38 4.05 13.19
C GLU A 235 -6.45 4.81 13.98
N ASN A 236 -6.87 5.96 13.45
CA ASN A 236 -7.99 6.70 14.03
C ASN A 236 -9.27 6.16 13.42
N HIS A 237 -9.83 5.14 14.06
CA HIS A 237 -11.16 4.64 13.74
C HIS A 237 -12.20 5.69 14.12
N ILE A 238 -12.89 6.22 13.12
CA ILE A 238 -13.98 7.16 13.32
C ILE A 238 -15.24 6.33 13.53
N ASN A 239 -15.61 6.12 14.78
CA ASN A 239 -16.82 5.38 15.12
C ASN A 239 -17.84 6.31 15.78
N PHE A 240 -18.50 7.12 14.94
CA PHE A 240 -19.56 8.03 15.37
C PHE A 240 -20.79 7.81 14.48
N GLU A 241 -21.87 7.33 15.08
CA GLU A 241 -23.11 7.02 14.35
C GLU A 241 -23.89 8.28 13.99
N ARG A 242 -23.94 9.27 14.90
CA ARG A 242 -24.71 10.51 14.74
C ARG A 242 -23.79 11.70 14.52
N ILE A 243 -23.88 12.27 13.32
CA ILE A 243 -23.05 13.39 12.90
C ILE A 243 -23.90 14.63 12.60
N ALA A 244 -23.34 15.80 12.84
CA ALA A 244 -23.75 17.05 12.22
C ALA A 244 -22.71 17.49 11.19
N VAL A 245 -23.13 18.22 10.16
CA VAL A 245 -22.22 18.71 9.10
C VAL A 245 -22.29 20.24 8.97
N TYR A 246 -21.14 20.87 8.69
CA TYR A 246 -21.02 22.33 8.55
C TYR A 246 -19.84 22.72 7.64
N PRO A 247 -19.97 23.62 6.64
CA PRO A 247 -21.20 24.07 5.99
C PRO A 247 -21.63 23.07 4.90
N TYR A 248 -22.77 23.28 4.24
CA TYR A 248 -23.18 22.49 3.10
C TYR A 248 -22.39 22.90 1.83
N ASN A 249 -21.28 22.21 1.60
CA ASN A 249 -20.42 22.37 0.42
C ASN A 249 -20.34 21.07 -0.41
N LYS A 250 -19.45 21.03 -1.41
CA LYS A 250 -19.33 19.90 -2.33
C LYS A 250 -18.92 18.59 -1.65
N GLU A 251 -18.03 18.66 -0.67
CA GLU A 251 -17.55 17.49 0.06
C GLU A 251 -18.64 16.98 1.00
N ILE A 252 -19.34 17.89 1.69
CA ILE A 252 -20.50 17.55 2.52
C ILE A 252 -21.66 17.00 1.70
N SER A 253 -21.90 17.49 0.47
CA SER A 253 -22.93 16.92 -0.40
C SER A 253 -22.64 15.45 -0.75
N SER A 254 -21.37 15.07 -0.87
CA SER A 254 -20.98 13.66 -1.07
C SER A 254 -21.33 12.80 0.16
N ILE A 255 -21.19 13.35 1.36
CA ILE A 255 -21.63 12.71 2.62
C ILE A 255 -23.15 12.56 2.61
N VAL A 256 -23.91 13.63 2.37
CA VAL A 256 -25.39 13.60 2.35
C VAL A 256 -25.94 12.59 1.33
N ASN A 257 -25.30 12.46 0.17
CA ASN A 257 -25.74 11.55 -0.88
C ASN A 257 -25.61 10.07 -0.52
N LEU A 258 -24.68 9.70 0.36
CA LEU A 258 -24.30 8.30 0.58
C LEU A 258 -24.27 7.87 2.06
N ALA A 259 -24.46 8.80 3.00
CA ALA A 259 -24.39 8.56 4.44
C ALA A 259 -25.20 7.33 4.90
N LEU A 260 -26.48 7.25 4.51
CA LEU A 260 -27.33 6.12 4.90
C LEU A 260 -26.83 4.76 4.36
N LYS A 261 -26.25 4.71 3.15
CA LYS A 261 -25.70 3.45 2.61
C LYS A 261 -24.52 2.93 3.43
N TYR A 262 -23.90 3.82 4.22
CA TYR A 262 -22.77 3.56 5.10
C TYR A 262 -23.14 3.65 6.58
N ASN A 263 -24.42 3.58 6.94
CA ASN A 263 -24.91 3.65 8.32
C ASN A 263 -24.48 4.92 9.07
N ILE A 264 -24.33 6.04 8.36
CA ILE A 264 -24.03 7.35 8.93
C ILE A 264 -25.35 8.11 9.09
N HIS A 265 -25.67 8.51 10.32
CA HIS A 265 -26.88 9.26 10.63
C HIS A 265 -26.58 10.76 10.71
N ILE A 266 -27.00 11.51 9.69
CA ILE A 266 -26.90 12.97 9.69
C ILE A 266 -28.05 13.55 10.52
N SER A 267 -27.73 14.08 11.70
CA SER A 267 -28.67 14.69 12.63
C SER A 267 -29.03 16.12 12.25
N GLY A 268 -28.11 16.82 11.57
CA GLY A 268 -28.35 18.17 11.08
C GLY A 268 -27.31 18.64 10.08
N ILE A 269 -27.76 19.47 9.15
CA ILE A 269 -26.92 20.22 8.21
C ILE A 269 -27.01 21.68 8.62
N TYR A 270 -25.90 22.27 9.05
CA TYR A 270 -25.88 23.62 9.60
C TYR A 270 -25.04 24.57 8.75
N GLU A 271 -25.45 25.83 8.70
CA GLU A 271 -24.68 26.90 8.05
C GLU A 271 -24.83 28.25 8.76
N HIS A 272 -23.88 29.14 8.51
CA HIS A 272 -24.01 30.55 8.88
C HIS A 272 -24.98 31.26 7.91
N PRO A 273 -25.97 32.04 8.38
CA PRO A 273 -27.00 32.65 7.51
C PRO A 273 -26.47 33.49 6.35
N ARG A 274 -25.30 34.13 6.50
CA ARG A 274 -24.65 34.91 5.44
C ARG A 274 -24.15 34.08 4.25
N LEU A 275 -24.11 32.75 4.35
CA LEU A 275 -23.81 31.86 3.23
C LEU A 275 -25.01 31.70 2.28
N GLY A 276 -26.23 32.00 2.74
CA GLY A 276 -27.41 32.13 1.90
C GLY A 276 -28.20 30.84 1.63
N HIS A 277 -27.77 29.67 2.13
CA HIS A 277 -28.51 28.41 1.92
C HIS A 277 -29.43 28.00 3.07
N VAL A 278 -29.45 28.73 4.19
CA VAL A 278 -30.33 28.42 5.32
C VAL A 278 -31.79 28.43 4.86
N GLY A 279 -32.51 27.34 5.19
CA GLY A 279 -33.88 27.08 4.77
C GLY A 279 -34.02 26.34 3.43
N MET A 280 -32.94 26.15 2.67
CA MET A 280 -32.98 25.35 1.45
C MET A 280 -33.08 23.86 1.77
N SER A 281 -33.87 23.13 0.98
CA SER A 281 -33.94 21.67 1.04
C SER A 281 -32.81 21.03 0.24
N VAL A 282 -32.24 19.98 0.79
CA VAL A 282 -31.20 19.15 0.18
C VAL A 282 -31.72 17.73 0.10
N GLU A 283 -31.84 17.20 -1.11
CA GLU A 283 -32.25 15.82 -1.35
C GLU A 283 -31.02 14.94 -1.66
N SER A 284 -30.96 13.78 -1.02
CA SER A 284 -29.94 12.76 -1.29
C SER A 284 -30.23 12.07 -2.63
N LEU A 285 -29.27 12.11 -3.56
CA LEU A 285 -29.41 11.54 -4.91
C LEU A 285 -29.67 10.03 -4.96
N TYR A 286 -29.32 9.29 -3.89
CA TYR A 286 -29.37 7.82 -3.87
C TYR A 286 -30.34 7.24 -2.85
N THR A 287 -30.88 8.07 -1.95
CA THR A 287 -31.75 7.60 -0.86
C THR A 287 -33.06 8.39 -0.75
N ASN A 288 -33.26 9.41 -1.60
CA ASN A 288 -34.43 10.32 -1.59
C ASN A 288 -34.72 10.95 -0.22
N ASN A 289 -33.74 10.93 0.69
CA ASN A 289 -33.84 11.60 1.98
C ASN A 289 -33.76 13.11 1.78
N LEU A 290 -34.68 13.83 2.41
CA LEU A 290 -34.76 15.28 2.34
C LEU A 290 -34.29 15.88 3.68
N TYR A 291 -33.26 16.71 3.59
CA TYR A 291 -32.73 17.50 4.70
C TYR A 291 -33.07 18.98 4.47
N THR A 292 -33.10 19.76 5.55
CA THR A 292 -33.17 21.22 5.46
C THR A 292 -31.91 21.79 6.07
N ILE A 293 -31.28 22.75 5.39
CA ILE A 293 -30.11 23.46 5.91
C ILE A 293 -30.58 24.40 7.02
N GLN A 294 -30.10 24.20 8.23
CA GLN A 294 -30.50 24.94 9.42
C GLN A 294 -29.49 26.03 9.77
N ASN A 295 -29.97 27.06 10.48
CA ASN A 295 -29.13 28.11 11.02
C ASN A 295 -28.25 27.53 12.14
N ILE A 296 -26.94 27.72 12.06
CA ILE A 296 -26.01 27.23 13.09
C ILE A 296 -26.28 27.81 14.49
N LYS A 297 -26.97 28.96 14.59
CA LYS A 297 -27.40 29.53 15.88
C LYS A 297 -28.51 28.74 16.56
N GLU A 298 -29.26 27.96 15.78
CA GLU A 298 -30.38 27.12 16.23
C GLU A 298 -29.97 25.64 16.31
N CYS A 299 -28.67 25.36 16.25
CA CYS A 299 -28.12 24.01 16.31
C CYS A 299 -28.54 23.31 17.61
N ASN A 300 -29.19 22.15 17.48
CA ASN A 300 -29.45 21.27 18.61
C ASN A 300 -28.21 20.41 18.89
N TRP A 301 -27.37 20.88 19.81
CA TRP A 301 -26.12 20.21 20.12
C TRP A 301 -26.34 18.81 20.72
N GLU A 302 -27.48 18.49 21.35
CA GLU A 302 -27.69 17.18 21.98
C GLU A 302 -27.88 16.01 20.98
N ASP A 303 -28.20 16.30 19.72
CA ASP A 303 -28.61 15.28 18.75
C ASP A 303 -27.45 14.48 18.15
N PHE A 304 -26.21 14.98 18.25
CA PHE A 304 -25.04 14.39 17.60
C PHE A 304 -23.81 14.36 18.49
N ASP A 305 -22.87 13.48 18.14
CA ASP A 305 -21.63 13.25 18.89
C ASP A 305 -20.40 13.80 18.16
N LEU A 306 -20.49 13.95 16.83
CA LEU A 306 -19.42 14.43 15.95
C LEU A 306 -19.91 15.57 15.05
N MET A 307 -19.18 16.68 15.02
CA MET A 307 -19.32 17.72 14.01
C MET A 307 -18.30 17.50 12.89
N VAL A 308 -18.79 17.30 11.67
CA VAL A 308 -17.97 17.24 10.45
C VAL A 308 -17.87 18.64 9.84
N ILE A 309 -16.67 19.18 9.78
CA ILE A 309 -16.43 20.55 9.34
C ILE A 309 -15.76 20.54 7.96
N GLY A 310 -16.45 21.04 6.94
CA GLY A 310 -15.93 21.21 5.59
C GLY A 310 -14.89 22.32 5.45
N HIS A 311 -14.40 22.49 4.22
CA HIS A 311 -13.57 23.62 3.79
C HIS A 311 -14.31 24.94 3.97
N LEU A 312 -13.65 25.91 4.60
CA LEU A 312 -14.21 27.22 4.95
C LEU A 312 -13.38 28.42 4.51
N GLU A 313 -12.13 28.24 4.07
CA GLU A 313 -11.19 29.35 3.83
C GLU A 313 -11.72 30.36 2.81
N GLU A 314 -12.25 29.91 1.67
CA GLU A 314 -12.85 30.79 0.66
C GLU A 314 -14.05 31.57 1.22
N GLN A 315 -14.92 30.90 1.97
CA GLN A 315 -16.12 31.48 2.54
C GLN A 315 -15.77 32.53 3.60
N GLU A 316 -14.79 32.26 4.45
CA GLU A 316 -14.28 33.19 5.45
C GLU A 316 -13.66 34.42 4.80
N ASN A 317 -12.82 34.23 3.77
CA ASN A 317 -12.21 35.34 3.02
C ASN A 317 -13.27 36.24 2.37
N ARG A 318 -14.34 35.65 1.82
CA ARG A 318 -15.44 36.41 1.21
C ARG A 318 -16.28 37.16 2.24
N LEU A 319 -16.56 36.55 3.39
CA LEU A 319 -17.44 37.13 4.41
C LEU A 319 -16.70 38.00 5.43
N ASN A 320 -15.37 37.86 5.52
CA ASN A 320 -14.52 38.41 6.56
C ASN A 320 -14.99 38.04 7.98
N ILE A 321 -15.29 36.75 8.19
CA ILE A 321 -15.78 36.17 9.46
C ILE A 321 -14.99 34.88 9.73
N PRO A 322 -14.44 34.65 10.93
CA PRO A 322 -13.66 33.45 11.25
C PRO A 322 -14.57 32.24 11.58
N LEU A 323 -15.36 31.79 10.60
CA LEU A 323 -16.41 30.77 10.76
C LEU A 323 -15.92 29.47 11.42
N LYS A 324 -14.73 28.98 11.06
CA LYS A 324 -14.08 27.75 11.54
C LYS A 324 -13.71 27.88 13.02
N LYS A 325 -13.15 29.01 13.45
CA LYS A 325 -12.84 29.25 14.87
C LYS A 325 -14.11 29.29 15.70
N GLU A 326 -15.12 30.03 15.23
CA GLU A 326 -16.42 30.12 15.92
C GLU A 326 -17.07 28.74 16.11
N ILE A 327 -17.05 27.88 15.09
CA ILE A 327 -17.64 26.54 15.21
C ILE A 327 -16.78 25.61 16.08
N LEU A 328 -15.44 25.68 16.01
CA LEU A 328 -14.55 24.92 16.86
C LEU A 328 -14.71 25.28 18.34
N ASP A 329 -14.82 26.58 18.65
CA ASP A 329 -15.09 27.08 20.00
C ASP A 329 -16.45 26.60 20.51
N LYS A 330 -17.48 26.64 19.67
CA LYS A 330 -18.81 26.09 20.02
C LYS A 330 -18.78 24.59 20.26
N CYS A 331 -18.03 23.82 19.47
CA CYS A 331 -17.86 22.38 19.70
C CYS A 331 -17.17 22.12 21.05
N LEU A 332 -16.13 22.88 21.40
CA LEU A 332 -15.47 22.80 22.71
C LEU A 332 -16.39 23.17 23.87
N GLN A 333 -17.27 24.16 23.69
CA GLN A 333 -18.25 24.58 24.71
C GLN A 333 -19.32 23.52 24.94
N ASN A 334 -19.79 22.87 23.86
CA ASN A 334 -20.85 21.86 23.91
C ASN A 334 -20.33 20.41 23.97
N HIS A 335 -19.04 20.22 24.29
CA HIS A 335 -18.41 18.91 24.44
C HIS A 335 -18.58 17.98 23.22
N LYS A 336 -18.44 18.51 22.00
CA LYS A 336 -18.54 17.74 20.75
C LYS A 336 -17.20 17.39 20.15
N ASN A 337 -17.13 16.20 19.58
CA ASN A 337 -16.00 15.76 18.79
C ASN A 337 -16.03 16.44 17.42
N VAL A 338 -14.87 16.56 16.77
CA VAL A 338 -14.74 17.21 15.47
C VAL A 338 -13.94 16.37 14.50
N TYR A 339 -14.49 16.22 13.29
CA TYR A 339 -13.77 15.77 12.11
C TYR A 339 -13.70 16.92 11.10
N SER A 340 -12.53 17.50 10.90
CA SER A 340 -12.34 18.58 9.93
C SER A 340 -11.78 18.02 8.62
N LEU A 341 -12.29 18.50 7.49
CA LEU A 341 -11.79 18.13 6.15
C LEU A 341 -10.44 18.79 5.81
N ASP A 342 -9.99 19.74 6.61
CA ASP A 342 -8.75 20.50 6.43
C ASP A 342 -8.05 20.79 7.78
N MET A 343 -6.78 21.20 7.70
CA MET A 343 -6.00 21.60 8.87
C MET A 343 -6.21 23.06 9.30
N TYR A 344 -6.89 23.87 8.47
CA TYR A 344 -7.02 25.31 8.64
C TYR A 344 -7.71 25.65 9.97
N TYR A 345 -7.00 26.37 10.84
CA TYR A 345 -7.25 26.58 12.28
C TYR A 345 -7.37 25.32 13.16
N THR A 346 -7.79 24.18 12.62
CA THR A 346 -7.97 22.92 13.33
C THR A 346 -6.71 22.49 14.09
N ARG A 347 -5.52 22.69 13.50
CA ARG A 347 -4.25 22.33 14.15
C ARG A 347 -4.01 23.06 15.48
N GLU A 348 -4.40 24.34 15.58
CA GLU A 348 -4.25 25.17 16.78
C GLU A 348 -5.13 24.69 17.95
N TYR A 349 -6.15 23.88 17.65
CA TYR A 349 -7.13 23.40 18.62
C TYR A 349 -6.81 22.00 19.18
N LYS A 350 -5.78 21.31 18.68
CA LYS A 350 -5.43 19.94 19.11
C LYS A 350 -5.30 19.81 20.63
N ASP A 351 -4.51 20.67 21.26
CA ASP A 351 -4.29 20.60 22.72
C ASP A 351 -5.53 20.98 23.53
N LYS A 352 -6.35 21.92 23.00
CA LYS A 352 -7.61 22.32 23.63
C LYS A 352 -8.63 21.18 23.65
N PHE A 353 -8.77 20.44 22.56
CA PHE A 353 -9.63 19.26 22.50
C PHE A 353 -9.09 18.12 23.37
N ALA A 354 -7.77 17.85 23.29
CA ALA A 354 -7.12 16.81 24.10
C ALA A 354 -7.30 17.06 25.61
N SER A 355 -7.15 18.30 26.08
CA SER A 355 -7.35 18.66 27.50
C SER A 355 -8.79 18.45 28.01
N LYS A 356 -9.77 18.41 27.11
CA LYS A 356 -11.17 18.07 27.42
C LYS A 356 -11.52 16.61 27.12
N ASN A 357 -10.55 15.78 26.74
CA ASN A 357 -10.75 14.40 26.29
C ASN A 357 -11.74 14.30 25.10
N LEU A 358 -11.68 15.27 24.19
CA LEU A 358 -12.50 15.29 22.98
C LEU A 358 -11.66 14.90 21.76
N PHE A 359 -12.27 14.17 20.83
CA PHE A 359 -11.67 13.82 19.56
C PHE A 359 -11.63 15.04 18.62
N LEU A 360 -10.44 15.36 18.12
CA LEU A 360 -10.23 16.32 17.03
C LEU A 360 -9.32 15.68 16.00
N TYR A 361 -9.83 15.50 14.80
CA TYR A 361 -9.06 14.93 13.71
C TYR A 361 -9.26 15.70 12.42
N TYR A 362 -8.21 15.73 11.62
CA TYR A 362 -8.24 16.11 10.22
C TYR A 362 -7.28 15.20 9.44
N PRO A 363 -7.61 14.80 8.21
CA PRO A 363 -6.69 14.09 7.33
C PRO A 363 -5.40 14.88 7.13
N GLU A 364 -4.29 14.32 7.59
CA GLU A 364 -2.95 14.85 7.36
C GLU A 364 -2.06 13.70 6.93
N VAL A 365 -1.40 13.84 5.79
CA VAL A 365 -0.29 12.94 5.48
C VAL A 365 0.87 13.37 6.37
N ILE A 366 1.25 12.50 7.30
CA ILE A 366 2.36 12.77 8.19
C ILE A 366 3.61 12.91 7.31
N LYS A 367 4.18 14.12 7.20
CA LYS A 367 5.45 14.44 6.49
C LYS A 367 6.69 13.70 7.05
N LYS A 368 6.49 12.68 7.90
CA LYS A 368 7.53 11.80 8.46
C LYS A 368 7.65 10.47 7.71
N PHE A 369 6.88 10.23 6.64
CA PHE A 369 7.16 9.10 5.76
C PHE A 369 8.51 9.34 5.08
N ASN A 370 9.57 8.91 5.75
CA ASN A 370 10.92 9.05 5.29
C ASN A 370 11.11 8.04 4.16
N ASN A 371 11.51 8.48 2.98
CA ASN A 371 11.90 7.64 1.84
C ASN A 371 13.03 6.64 2.16
N VAL A 372 13.71 6.82 3.30
CA VAL A 372 14.65 5.83 3.87
C VAL A 372 13.93 4.61 4.48
N ILE A 373 12.62 4.67 4.74
CA ILE A 373 11.80 3.51 5.11
C ILE A 373 11.89 2.52 3.94
N ASN A 374 12.37 1.31 4.22
CA ASN A 374 12.69 0.27 3.23
C ASN A 374 13.82 0.61 2.23
N MET A 375 14.56 1.72 2.40
CA MET A 375 15.71 2.08 1.57
C MET A 375 15.40 2.15 0.06
N ASN A 376 14.30 2.83 -0.30
CA ASN A 376 13.76 2.92 -1.68
C ASN A 376 13.24 1.62 -2.29
N ARG A 377 13.05 0.56 -1.48
CA ARG A 377 12.43 -0.69 -1.95
C ARG A 377 10.91 -0.59 -1.83
N LEU A 378 10.21 -1.00 -2.88
CA LEU A 378 8.75 -1.08 -2.93
C LEU A 378 8.27 -2.52 -2.71
N PHE A 379 7.08 -2.66 -2.15
CA PHE A 379 6.35 -3.91 -2.02
C PHE A 379 5.70 -4.28 -3.35
N TYR A 380 5.78 -5.55 -3.73
CA TYR A 380 4.87 -6.11 -4.71
C TYR A 380 3.55 -6.42 -4.00
N ILE A 381 2.44 -5.92 -4.54
CA ILE A 381 1.11 -6.14 -3.99
C ILE A 381 0.51 -7.33 -4.74
N ASN A 382 0.28 -8.43 -4.03
CA ASN A 382 -0.19 -9.71 -4.57
C ASN A 382 -1.72 -9.86 -4.45
N ILE A 383 -2.46 -8.74 -4.50
CA ILE A 383 -3.92 -8.72 -4.54
C ILE A 383 -4.40 -7.71 -5.59
N PRO A 384 -5.55 -7.97 -6.25
CA PRO A 384 -6.09 -7.08 -7.27
C PRO A 384 -6.31 -5.64 -6.79
N ILE A 385 -5.81 -4.67 -7.55
CA ILE A 385 -5.97 -3.24 -7.34
C ILE A 385 -6.80 -2.66 -8.49
N VAL A 386 -7.97 -2.12 -8.15
CA VAL A 386 -8.86 -1.44 -9.09
C VAL A 386 -8.87 0.05 -8.82
N ALA A 387 -8.41 0.83 -9.79
CA ALA A 387 -8.33 2.27 -9.67
C ALA A 387 -9.41 3.01 -10.46
N ILE A 388 -9.90 4.11 -9.88
CA ILE A 388 -10.87 5.01 -10.48
C ILE A 388 -10.18 6.34 -10.80
N PHE A 389 -9.83 6.52 -12.06
CA PHE A 389 -9.20 7.72 -12.59
C PHE A 389 -10.20 8.55 -13.41
N GLY A 390 -9.80 9.73 -13.86
CA GLY A 390 -10.72 10.58 -14.63
C GLY A 390 -10.03 11.65 -15.46
N THR A 391 -10.77 12.21 -16.41
CA THR A 391 -10.30 13.24 -17.33
C THR A 391 -10.44 14.67 -16.78
N SER A 392 -11.09 14.86 -15.62
CA SER A 392 -11.16 16.13 -14.89
C SER A 392 -11.58 16.02 -13.42
N LYS A 393 -11.57 17.15 -12.71
CA LYS A 393 -12.24 17.30 -11.41
C LYS A 393 -13.76 17.15 -11.56
N GLN A 394 -14.43 16.75 -10.47
CA GLN A 394 -15.90 16.74 -10.31
C GLN A 394 -16.67 15.91 -11.36
N GLN A 395 -16.31 14.64 -11.52
CA GLN A 395 -16.93 13.72 -12.51
C GLN A 395 -17.50 12.44 -11.88
N GLY A 396 -17.82 12.49 -10.58
CA GLY A 396 -18.39 11.34 -9.88
C GLY A 396 -17.41 10.20 -9.57
N LYS A 397 -16.08 10.41 -9.65
CA LYS A 397 -15.08 9.40 -9.26
C LYS A 397 -15.28 8.88 -7.83
N PHE A 398 -15.41 9.78 -6.86
CA PHE A 398 -15.65 9.44 -5.46
C PHE A 398 -16.99 8.70 -5.26
N THR A 399 -18.01 9.11 -6.01
CA THR A 399 -19.31 8.44 -6.02
C THR A 399 -19.22 7.02 -6.57
N LEU A 400 -18.54 6.84 -7.71
CA LEU A 400 -18.30 5.53 -8.31
C LEU A 400 -17.53 4.60 -7.36
N GLN A 401 -16.49 5.12 -6.71
CA GLN A 401 -15.73 4.39 -5.70
C GLN A 401 -16.63 3.85 -4.58
N LEU A 402 -17.52 4.69 -4.03
CA LEU A 402 -18.41 4.29 -2.95
C LEU A 402 -19.47 3.28 -3.41
N LEU A 403 -20.09 3.51 -4.57
CA LEU A 403 -21.07 2.57 -5.11
C LEU A 403 -20.45 1.20 -5.40
N LEU A 404 -19.25 1.16 -6.00
CA LEU A 404 -18.52 -0.08 -6.26
C LEU A 404 -18.09 -0.78 -4.97
N ARG A 405 -17.54 -0.04 -4.01
CA ARG A 405 -17.17 -0.57 -2.68
C ARG A 405 -18.36 -1.26 -2.02
N LYS A 406 -19.50 -0.58 -1.96
CA LYS A 406 -20.70 -1.10 -1.30
C LYS A 406 -21.17 -2.40 -1.94
N TYR A 407 -21.24 -2.42 -3.27
CA TYR A 407 -21.70 -3.59 -4.02
C TYR A 407 -20.75 -4.79 -3.84
N LEU A 408 -19.43 -4.58 -3.88
CA LEU A 408 -18.45 -5.64 -3.63
C LEU A 408 -18.55 -6.19 -2.19
N ILE A 409 -18.76 -5.33 -1.20
CA ILE A 409 -19.00 -5.76 0.19
C ILE A 409 -20.29 -6.58 0.30
N GLU A 410 -21.36 -6.16 -0.38
CA GLU A 410 -22.64 -6.90 -0.43
C GLU A 410 -22.50 -8.27 -1.11
N MET A 411 -21.57 -8.42 -2.06
CA MET A 411 -21.19 -9.71 -2.65
C MET A 411 -20.31 -10.58 -1.75
N GLY A 412 -19.85 -10.07 -0.59
CA GLY A 412 -19.06 -10.80 0.38
C GLY A 412 -17.54 -10.64 0.26
N TYR A 413 -17.05 -9.74 -0.60
CA TYR A 413 -15.61 -9.45 -0.67
C TYR A 413 -15.13 -8.63 0.52
N CYS A 414 -13.93 -8.93 1.02
CA CYS A 414 -13.17 -8.05 1.89
C CYS A 414 -12.52 -6.93 1.07
N VAL A 415 -13.13 -5.75 1.07
CA VAL A 415 -12.67 -4.62 0.23
C VAL A 415 -11.78 -3.68 1.02
N GLY A 416 -10.49 -3.65 0.67
CA GLY A 416 -9.56 -2.62 1.08
C GLY A 416 -9.72 -1.34 0.26
N GLN A 417 -9.47 -0.16 0.82
CA GLN A 417 -9.58 1.08 0.04
C GLN A 417 -8.71 2.26 0.50
N ILE A 418 -8.08 2.92 -0.48
CA ILE A 418 -7.40 4.21 -0.31
C ILE A 418 -8.21 5.30 -1.02
N GLY A 419 -8.54 6.37 -0.29
CA GLY A 419 -9.23 7.53 -0.83
C GLY A 419 -8.31 8.75 -0.97
N THR A 420 -8.66 9.65 -1.89
CA THR A 420 -7.95 10.92 -2.07
C THR A 420 -8.67 12.12 -1.50
N GLU A 421 -9.92 11.95 -1.11
CA GLU A 421 -10.77 13.01 -0.59
C GLU A 421 -10.79 12.98 0.94
N PRO A 422 -10.73 14.13 1.64
CA PRO A 422 -10.65 14.17 3.10
C PRO A 422 -11.78 13.43 3.83
N GLN A 423 -12.99 13.38 3.28
CA GLN A 423 -14.12 12.68 3.88
C GLN A 423 -14.05 11.15 3.76
N SER A 424 -13.05 10.58 3.08
CA SER A 424 -12.94 9.13 2.83
C SER A 424 -13.03 8.26 4.08
N LEU A 425 -12.37 8.66 5.17
CA LEU A 425 -12.36 7.87 6.41
C LEU A 425 -13.75 7.78 7.07
N LEU A 426 -14.64 8.76 6.84
CA LEU A 426 -16.02 8.71 7.34
C LEU A 426 -16.80 7.54 6.73
N PHE A 427 -16.41 7.07 5.54
CA PHE A 427 -17.02 5.92 4.85
C PHE A 427 -16.30 4.60 5.14
N GLY A 428 -15.40 4.57 6.13
CA GLY A 428 -14.66 3.37 6.52
C GLY A 428 -13.60 2.94 5.51
N PHE A 429 -12.94 3.88 4.84
CA PHE A 429 -11.75 3.60 4.03
C PHE A 429 -10.55 3.32 4.94
N ASP A 430 -9.62 2.48 4.49
CA ASP A 430 -8.45 2.10 5.28
C ASP A 430 -7.43 3.22 5.43
N TYR A 431 -7.33 4.08 4.41
CA TYR A 431 -6.41 5.20 4.42
C TYR A 431 -6.88 6.34 3.52
N VAL A 432 -6.41 7.55 3.83
CA VAL A 432 -6.67 8.75 3.03
C VAL A 432 -5.36 9.45 2.69
N ILE A 433 -5.16 9.74 1.41
CA ILE A 433 -4.04 10.52 0.88
C ILE A 433 -4.67 11.77 0.26
N PRO A 434 -4.90 12.85 1.02
CA PRO A 434 -5.48 14.07 0.45
C PRO A 434 -4.62 14.59 -0.70
N LEU A 435 -5.16 14.59 -1.93
CA LEU A 435 -4.48 15.01 -3.17
C LEU A 435 -5.34 16.01 -3.95
N GLY A 436 -5.22 17.32 -3.73
CA GLY A 436 -5.98 18.29 -4.52
C GLY A 436 -6.08 19.70 -3.94
N TYR A 437 -7.27 20.30 -4.06
CA TYR A 437 -7.52 21.67 -3.62
C TYR A 437 -7.32 21.78 -2.10
N GLU A 438 -6.55 22.78 -1.66
CA GLU A 438 -6.20 23.00 -0.24
C GLU A 438 -5.55 21.78 0.46
N SER A 439 -5.15 20.74 -0.29
CA SER A 439 -4.35 19.66 0.29
C SER A 439 -2.94 20.20 0.49
N PHE A 440 -2.54 20.41 1.73
CA PHE A 440 -1.17 20.74 2.12
C PHE A 440 -0.24 19.52 1.98
N ASN A 441 -0.27 18.89 0.82
CA ASN A 441 0.48 17.70 0.52
C ASN A 441 1.60 18.07 -0.48
N ASP A 442 2.66 18.68 0.04
CA ASP A 442 3.87 19.03 -0.73
C ASP A 442 4.79 17.82 -0.97
N MET A 443 4.25 16.59 -0.88
CA MET A 443 5.06 15.40 -1.07
C MET A 443 5.63 15.38 -2.48
N ASN A 444 6.93 15.13 -2.56
CA ASN A 444 7.60 14.85 -3.82
C ASN A 444 7.43 13.37 -4.21
N THR A 445 7.86 13.03 -5.42
CA THR A 445 7.78 11.69 -6.00
C THR A 445 8.39 10.61 -5.09
N ASN A 446 9.50 10.89 -4.42
CA ASN A 446 10.17 9.93 -3.53
C ASN A 446 9.44 9.73 -2.19
N GLU A 447 8.44 10.55 -1.87
CA GLU A 447 7.63 10.44 -0.66
C GLU A 447 6.27 9.81 -0.98
N LEU A 448 5.60 10.28 -2.04
CA LEU A 448 4.25 9.84 -2.40
C LEU A 448 4.22 8.39 -2.89
N ILE A 449 5.10 8.01 -3.83
CA ILE A 449 5.11 6.65 -4.39
C ILE A 449 5.32 5.59 -3.29
N PRO A 450 6.38 5.69 -2.45
CA PRO A 450 6.58 4.71 -1.38
C PRO A 450 5.49 4.72 -0.32
N LEU A 451 4.89 5.88 -0.01
CA LEU A 451 3.77 5.94 0.93
C LEU A 451 2.57 5.18 0.40
N VAL A 452 2.13 5.45 -0.84
CA VAL A 452 0.98 4.78 -1.45
C VAL A 452 1.20 3.27 -1.46
N ASN A 453 2.35 2.84 -1.98
CA ASN A 453 2.72 1.43 -2.06
C ASN A 453 2.75 0.75 -0.68
N TYR A 454 3.26 1.43 0.35
CA TYR A 454 3.26 0.92 1.71
C TYR A 454 1.84 0.79 2.31
N GLN A 455 0.95 1.75 2.07
CA GLN A 455 -0.43 1.65 2.56
C GLN A 455 -1.19 0.53 1.84
N LEU A 456 -0.96 0.32 0.54
CA LEU A 456 -1.49 -0.85 -0.18
C LEU A 456 -1.04 -2.16 0.46
N HIS A 457 0.26 -2.28 0.79
CA HIS A 457 0.78 -3.47 1.46
C HIS A 457 0.19 -3.67 2.87
N LYS A 458 -0.07 -2.58 3.61
CA LYS A 458 -0.78 -2.69 4.91
C LYS A 458 -2.20 -3.22 4.76
N ILE A 459 -2.90 -2.80 3.71
CA ILE A 459 -4.24 -3.28 3.39
C ILE A 459 -4.21 -4.76 2.98
N GLU A 460 -3.27 -5.16 2.12
CA GLU A 460 -3.04 -6.57 1.74
C GLU A 460 -2.86 -7.46 2.98
N LYS A 461 -2.04 -7.02 3.94
CA LYS A 461 -1.81 -7.76 5.19
C LYS A 461 -3.03 -7.90 6.10
N LYS A 462 -4.08 -7.08 5.91
CA LYS A 462 -5.36 -7.24 6.60
C LYS A 462 -6.23 -8.34 6.00
N GLY A 463 -5.81 -8.95 4.88
CA GLY A 463 -6.53 -10.02 4.20
C GLY A 463 -7.62 -9.51 3.28
N ALA A 464 -7.42 -8.34 2.65
CA ALA A 464 -8.32 -7.84 1.62
C ALA A 464 -8.26 -8.73 0.36
N ASP A 465 -9.42 -8.97 -0.25
CA ASP A 465 -9.53 -9.70 -1.52
C ASP A 465 -9.28 -8.80 -2.73
N ILE A 466 -9.55 -7.50 -2.57
CA ILE A 466 -9.45 -6.47 -3.60
C ILE A 466 -9.20 -5.10 -2.94
N ILE A 467 -8.35 -4.27 -3.55
CA ILE A 467 -8.14 -2.89 -3.14
C ILE A 467 -8.78 -1.95 -4.17
N LEU A 468 -9.63 -1.03 -3.70
CA LEU A 468 -10.08 0.10 -4.50
C LEU A 468 -9.21 1.33 -4.26
N VAL A 469 -8.90 2.08 -5.31
CA VAL A 469 -8.19 3.35 -5.18
C VAL A 469 -8.84 4.44 -6.03
N GLY A 470 -9.07 5.60 -5.45
CA GLY A 470 -9.56 6.78 -6.17
C GLY A 470 -8.46 7.76 -6.48
N ALA A 471 -8.39 8.26 -7.71
CA ALA A 471 -7.62 9.47 -7.99
C ALA A 471 -8.51 10.72 -7.89
N GLN A 472 -7.94 11.84 -7.47
CA GLN A 472 -8.55 13.16 -7.57
C GLN A 472 -8.12 13.86 -8.87
N SER A 473 -8.82 14.91 -9.29
CA SER A 473 -8.45 15.68 -10.50
C SER A 473 -8.52 14.92 -11.83
N GLY A 474 -8.00 15.53 -12.90
CA GLY A 474 -7.78 14.88 -14.20
C GLY A 474 -6.37 14.29 -14.29
N THR A 475 -6.22 13.16 -14.97
CA THR A 475 -4.95 12.43 -15.08
C THR A 475 -3.88 13.16 -15.89
N ILE A 476 -4.27 13.74 -17.04
CA ILE A 476 -3.33 14.43 -17.94
C ILE A 476 -3.76 15.90 -18.17
N PRO A 477 -2.83 16.81 -18.49
CA PRO A 477 -3.16 18.22 -18.71
C PRO A 477 -4.13 18.43 -19.88
N ARG A 478 -5.15 19.26 -19.65
CA ARG A 478 -6.10 19.72 -20.69
C ARG A 478 -5.49 20.79 -21.59
N ALA A 479 -4.60 21.61 -21.02
CA ALA A 479 -3.85 22.64 -21.69
C ALA A 479 -2.50 22.83 -20.99
N PHE A 480 -1.55 23.46 -21.68
CA PHE A 480 -0.18 23.65 -21.20
C PHE A 480 0.17 25.12 -20.95
N ASN A 481 -0.78 26.04 -21.16
CA ASN A 481 -0.59 27.47 -21.01
C ASN A 481 -0.81 27.99 -19.56
N ASN A 482 -1.13 27.10 -18.61
CA ASN A 482 -1.28 27.45 -17.20
C ASN A 482 -0.85 26.26 -16.33
N MET A 483 0.00 26.51 -15.32
CA MET A 483 0.47 25.49 -14.39
C MET A 483 -0.66 24.81 -13.62
N CYS A 484 -1.79 25.48 -13.38
CA CYS A 484 -2.97 24.88 -12.71
C CYS A 484 -3.58 23.70 -13.49
N TYR A 485 -3.26 23.53 -14.78
CA TYR A 485 -3.68 22.38 -15.59
C TYR A 485 -2.70 21.21 -15.55
N ILE A 486 -1.50 21.40 -15.00
CA ILE A 486 -0.46 20.38 -14.92
C ILE A 486 -0.45 19.84 -13.49
N ASN A 487 -0.98 18.63 -13.30
CA ASN A 487 -0.98 17.96 -12.01
C ASN A 487 -0.09 16.71 -12.07
N SER A 488 1.20 16.86 -11.79
CA SER A 488 2.17 15.77 -11.80
C SER A 488 1.96 14.76 -10.67
N GLN A 489 1.40 15.19 -9.52
CA GLN A 489 1.17 14.31 -8.38
C GLN A 489 0.19 13.18 -8.68
N ILE A 490 -0.74 13.36 -9.63
CA ILE A 490 -1.64 12.27 -10.05
C ILE A 490 -0.89 11.19 -10.85
N LEU A 491 0.17 11.55 -11.57
CA LEU A 491 1.02 10.59 -12.25
C LEU A 491 1.90 9.83 -11.24
N ASP A 492 2.46 10.55 -10.26
CA ASP A 492 3.19 9.92 -9.15
C ASP A 492 2.27 8.99 -8.34
N PHE A 493 1.02 9.39 -8.12
CA PHE A 493 0.01 8.54 -7.49
C PHE A 493 -0.26 7.29 -8.32
N LEU A 494 -0.43 7.40 -9.65
CA LEU A 494 -0.57 6.22 -10.53
C LEU A 494 0.63 5.27 -10.41
N CYS A 495 1.86 5.80 -10.40
CA CYS A 495 3.08 5.01 -10.21
C CYS A 495 3.20 4.37 -8.81
N GLY A 496 2.61 4.99 -7.79
CA GLY A 496 2.57 4.42 -6.44
C GLY A 496 1.48 3.36 -6.27
N VAL A 497 0.38 3.50 -7.02
CA VAL A 497 -0.73 2.56 -6.99
C VAL A 497 -0.44 1.31 -7.81
N THR A 498 0.15 1.46 -9.01
CA THR A 498 0.35 0.39 -10.01
C THR A 498 -0.88 -0.52 -10.10
N PRO A 499 -2.05 0.02 -10.50
CA PRO A 499 -3.29 -0.74 -10.50
C PRO A 499 -3.25 -1.85 -11.54
N ASP A 500 -4.00 -2.92 -11.37
CA ASP A 500 -4.17 -3.91 -12.45
C ASP A 500 -5.24 -3.42 -13.44
N ALA A 501 -6.37 -2.94 -12.91
CA ALA A 501 -7.50 -2.46 -13.70
C ALA A 501 -7.89 -1.02 -13.37
N VAL A 502 -8.31 -0.28 -14.39
CA VAL A 502 -8.77 1.11 -14.25
C VAL A 502 -10.16 1.31 -14.86
N ILE A 503 -11.03 1.98 -14.11
CA ILE A 503 -12.27 2.57 -14.63
C ILE A 503 -12.06 4.07 -14.82
N LEU A 504 -12.16 4.54 -16.06
CA LEU A 504 -11.88 5.94 -16.39
C LEU A 504 -13.18 6.77 -16.45
N CYS A 505 -13.35 7.69 -15.51
CA CYS A 505 -14.44 8.66 -15.53
C CYS A 505 -14.22 9.74 -16.60
N ILE A 506 -15.24 10.00 -17.42
CA ILE A 506 -15.23 10.96 -18.53
C ILE A 506 -16.43 11.91 -18.46
N ASN A 507 -16.31 13.12 -19.00
CA ASN A 507 -17.45 14.02 -19.21
C ASN A 507 -18.06 13.81 -20.60
N TYR A 508 -19.31 14.21 -20.74
CA TYR A 508 -19.99 14.31 -22.03
C TYR A 508 -19.19 15.09 -23.10
N HIS A 509 -18.62 16.25 -22.73
CA HIS A 509 -17.93 17.14 -23.66
C HIS A 509 -16.45 16.81 -23.92
N ASP A 510 -15.90 15.75 -23.31
CA ASP A 510 -14.49 15.43 -23.51
C ASP A 510 -14.23 14.96 -24.95
N LYS A 511 -13.22 15.53 -25.61
CA LYS A 511 -12.84 15.14 -26.97
C LYS A 511 -12.31 13.70 -27.00
N LEU A 512 -12.62 12.95 -28.06
CA LEU A 512 -12.18 11.55 -28.19
C LEU A 512 -10.65 11.41 -28.10
N ASP A 513 -9.89 12.29 -28.77
CA ASP A 513 -8.43 12.26 -28.72
C ASP A 513 -7.88 12.50 -27.31
N TYR A 514 -8.58 13.31 -26.51
CA TYR A 514 -8.20 13.55 -25.11
C TYR A 514 -8.47 12.33 -24.23
N ILE A 515 -9.63 11.68 -24.42
CA ILE A 515 -9.95 10.40 -23.75
C ILE A 515 -8.90 9.36 -24.13
N LYS A 516 -8.63 9.18 -25.43
CA LYS A 516 -7.64 8.21 -25.94
C LYS A 516 -6.25 8.45 -25.35
N ARG A 517 -5.77 9.70 -25.34
CA ARG A 517 -4.48 10.04 -24.73
C ARG A 517 -4.45 9.73 -23.24
N THR A 518 -5.55 9.97 -22.53
CA THR A 518 -5.66 9.66 -21.09
C THR A 518 -5.57 8.16 -20.85
N ILE A 519 -6.29 7.36 -21.65
CA ILE A 519 -6.21 5.89 -21.61
C ILE A 519 -4.76 5.44 -21.85
N THR A 520 -4.16 5.85 -22.96
CA THR A 520 -2.78 5.45 -23.29
C THR A 520 -1.79 5.84 -22.21
N THR A 521 -1.89 7.04 -21.63
CA THR A 521 -1.01 7.43 -20.52
C THR A 521 -1.18 6.53 -19.29
N ILE A 522 -2.42 6.21 -18.92
CA ILE A 522 -2.70 5.34 -17.78
C ILE A 522 -2.12 3.94 -18.00
N GLU A 523 -2.43 3.33 -19.16
CA GLU A 523 -1.98 1.98 -19.47
C GLU A 523 -0.46 1.90 -19.61
N SER A 524 0.18 2.87 -20.27
CA SER A 524 1.62 2.87 -20.48
C SER A 524 2.44 3.23 -19.24
N LEU A 525 1.93 4.09 -18.35
CA LEU A 525 2.66 4.49 -17.14
C LEU A 525 2.39 3.56 -15.96
N GLY A 526 1.14 3.08 -15.83
CA GLY A 526 0.72 2.21 -14.73
C GLY A 526 0.93 0.72 -15.00
N ASP A 527 1.35 0.33 -16.20
CA ASP A 527 1.43 -1.07 -16.66
C ASP A 527 0.14 -1.84 -16.39
N CYS A 528 -0.98 -1.26 -16.83
CA CYS A 528 -2.33 -1.64 -16.43
C CYS A 528 -3.33 -1.56 -17.59
N LYS A 529 -4.57 -2.01 -17.37
CA LYS A 529 -5.64 -1.90 -18.36
C LYS A 529 -6.75 -0.94 -17.95
N VAL A 530 -7.12 -0.01 -18.84
CA VAL A 530 -8.41 0.67 -18.70
C VAL A 530 -9.50 -0.25 -19.22
N ILE A 531 -10.31 -0.81 -18.34
CA ILE A 531 -11.28 -1.85 -18.70
C ILE A 531 -12.64 -1.27 -19.12
N ALA A 532 -13.00 -0.08 -18.63
CA ALA A 532 -14.27 0.56 -18.90
C ALA A 532 -14.20 2.08 -18.73
N LEU A 533 -15.08 2.78 -19.43
CA LEU A 533 -15.27 4.23 -19.25
C LEU A 533 -16.58 4.49 -18.51
N CYS A 534 -16.55 5.42 -17.55
CA CYS A 534 -17.74 5.83 -16.81
C CYS A 534 -18.13 7.26 -17.20
N LEU A 535 -19.22 7.40 -17.96
CA LEU A 535 -19.73 8.68 -18.44
C LEU A 535 -20.48 9.40 -17.31
N PHE A 536 -20.00 10.58 -16.96
CA PHE A 536 -20.63 11.45 -15.98
C PHE A 536 -21.90 12.10 -16.57
N PRO A 537 -23.07 11.96 -15.93
CA PRO A 537 -24.35 12.39 -16.50
C PRO A 537 -24.60 13.90 -16.43
N LEU A 538 -23.78 14.65 -15.68
CA LEU A 538 -23.94 16.10 -15.56
C LEU A 538 -23.00 16.84 -16.53
N GLY A 539 -23.54 17.84 -17.21
CA GLY A 539 -22.82 18.67 -18.18
C GLY A 539 -23.27 20.13 -18.13
N PHE A 540 -22.88 20.91 -19.13
CA PHE A 540 -23.27 22.30 -19.28
C PHE A 540 -24.30 22.42 -20.40
N LEU A 541 -25.45 23.05 -20.12
CA LEU A 541 -26.50 23.22 -21.13
C LEU A 541 -26.22 24.42 -22.05
N ASN A 542 -25.45 25.38 -21.58
CA ASN A 542 -25.09 26.60 -22.31
C ASN A 542 -23.76 27.20 -21.80
N ASP A 543 -23.26 28.22 -22.49
CA ASP A 543 -22.00 28.90 -22.13
C ASP A 543 -22.07 29.61 -20.78
N TRP A 544 -23.26 30.04 -20.35
CA TRP A 544 -23.46 30.69 -19.05
C TRP A 544 -23.27 29.71 -17.89
N ASP A 545 -23.80 28.49 -18.02
CA ASP A 545 -23.59 27.39 -17.08
C ASP A 545 -22.11 27.00 -17.04
N LEU A 546 -21.43 27.00 -18.18
CA LEU A 546 -19.98 26.77 -18.26
C LEU A 546 -19.19 27.86 -17.52
N MET A 547 -19.52 29.13 -17.73
CA MET A 547 -18.87 30.27 -17.07
C MET A 547 -19.07 30.26 -15.54
N ASN A 548 -20.24 29.82 -15.08
CA ASN A 548 -20.56 29.71 -13.65
C ASN A 548 -20.24 28.33 -13.04
N ASN A 549 -19.62 27.43 -13.82
CA ASN A 549 -19.32 26.06 -13.45
C ASN A 549 -20.54 25.30 -12.86
N LYS A 550 -21.75 25.58 -13.37
CA LYS A 550 -23.01 24.98 -12.93
C LYS A 550 -23.34 23.77 -13.80
N LYS A 551 -23.09 22.57 -13.29
CA LYS A 551 -23.45 21.32 -13.98
C LYS A 551 -24.90 20.94 -13.72
N THR A 552 -25.60 20.50 -14.77
CA THR A 552 -26.99 20.03 -14.71
C THR A 552 -27.10 18.65 -15.35
N LYS A 553 -28.13 17.89 -14.96
CA LYS A 553 -28.37 16.55 -15.53
C LYS A 553 -28.68 16.70 -17.02
N LEU A 554 -27.90 16.04 -17.86
CA LEU A 554 -28.14 15.97 -19.30
C LEU A 554 -29.31 15.04 -19.60
N ASN A 555 -29.94 15.25 -20.76
CA ASN A 555 -31.00 14.37 -21.23
C ASN A 555 -30.46 12.94 -21.44
N ASP A 556 -31.21 11.95 -20.97
CA ASP A 556 -30.81 10.54 -21.01
C ASP A 556 -30.56 10.06 -22.46
N ASP A 557 -31.33 10.52 -23.46
CA ASP A 557 -31.11 10.18 -24.87
C ASP A 557 -29.76 10.71 -25.40
N LEU A 558 -29.36 11.92 -24.98
CA LEU A 558 -28.05 12.48 -25.35
C LEU A 558 -26.92 11.68 -24.72
N LEU A 559 -27.06 11.26 -23.47
CA LEU A 559 -26.09 10.41 -22.79
C LEU A 559 -25.94 9.06 -23.48
N VAL A 560 -27.06 8.42 -23.85
CA VAL A 560 -27.06 7.14 -24.58
C VAL A 560 -26.45 7.27 -25.97
N GLN A 561 -26.74 8.35 -26.71
CA GLN A 561 -26.09 8.63 -27.99
C GLN A 561 -24.58 8.82 -27.82
N ARG A 562 -24.17 9.58 -26.80
CA ARG A 562 -22.75 9.82 -26.51
C ARG A 562 -22.03 8.54 -26.13
N LYS A 563 -22.64 7.70 -25.29
CA LYS A 563 -22.16 6.36 -24.93
C LYS A 563 -21.86 5.53 -26.19
N LYS A 564 -22.87 5.34 -27.05
CA LYS A 564 -22.73 4.58 -28.32
C LYS A 564 -21.64 5.15 -29.23
N TYR A 565 -21.56 6.47 -29.35
CA TYR A 565 -20.54 7.13 -30.16
C TYR A 565 -19.12 6.84 -29.66
N ILE A 566 -18.92 6.85 -28.34
CA ILE A 566 -17.61 6.56 -27.73
C ILE A 566 -17.27 5.07 -27.90
N GLU A 567 -18.20 4.17 -27.62
CA GLU A 567 -18.03 2.72 -27.77
C GLU A 567 -17.59 2.36 -29.19
N GLN A 568 -18.28 2.88 -30.21
CA GLN A 568 -17.98 2.61 -31.62
C GLN A 568 -16.61 3.15 -32.07
N ARG A 569 -16.15 4.28 -31.50
CA ARG A 569 -14.93 4.96 -31.97
C ARG A 569 -13.68 4.57 -31.19
N LEU A 570 -13.83 4.23 -29.92
CA LEU A 570 -12.70 3.87 -29.06
C LEU A 570 -12.62 2.37 -28.79
N ASN A 571 -13.69 1.61 -29.02
CA ASN A 571 -13.79 0.17 -28.73
C ASN A 571 -13.57 -0.17 -27.24
N TYR A 572 -14.16 0.64 -26.36
CA TYR A 572 -14.20 0.41 -24.91
C TYR A 572 -15.66 0.34 -24.46
N PRO A 573 -16.02 -0.52 -23.48
CA PRO A 573 -17.34 -0.50 -22.89
C PRO A 573 -17.54 0.80 -22.11
N VAL A 574 -18.74 1.38 -22.21
CA VAL A 574 -19.06 2.63 -21.55
C VAL A 574 -20.31 2.46 -20.68
N VAL A 575 -20.23 2.86 -19.42
CA VAL A 575 -21.38 2.90 -18.50
C VAL A 575 -21.74 4.34 -18.17
N ILE A 576 -22.99 4.60 -17.78
CA ILE A 576 -23.42 5.95 -17.36
C ILE A 576 -23.61 5.94 -15.84
N LEU A 577 -22.93 6.87 -15.16
CA LEU A 577 -22.99 6.94 -13.70
C LEU A 577 -24.43 7.22 -13.22
N GLY A 578 -24.94 6.36 -12.34
CA GLY A 578 -26.28 6.49 -11.76
C GLY A 578 -27.36 5.66 -12.46
N GLU A 579 -27.08 4.97 -13.56
CA GLU A 579 -28.01 3.98 -14.12
C GLU A 579 -28.17 2.77 -13.19
N LYS A 580 -29.39 2.19 -13.17
CA LYS A 580 -29.81 1.16 -12.21
C LYS A 580 -28.85 -0.04 -12.13
N ASN A 581 -28.28 -0.45 -13.26
CA ASN A 581 -27.45 -1.65 -13.38
C ASN A 581 -25.97 -1.32 -13.68
N MET A 582 -25.56 -0.06 -13.51
CA MET A 582 -24.22 0.37 -13.89
C MET A 582 -23.13 -0.35 -13.08
N ILE A 583 -23.33 -0.51 -11.77
CA ILE A 583 -22.33 -1.16 -10.92
C ILE A 583 -22.22 -2.65 -11.21
N GLU A 584 -23.35 -3.32 -11.48
CA GLU A 584 -23.39 -4.73 -11.91
C GLU A 584 -22.53 -4.92 -13.17
N GLN A 585 -22.72 -4.08 -14.19
CA GLN A 585 -21.92 -4.11 -15.42
C GLN A 585 -20.43 -3.86 -15.17
N VAL A 586 -20.10 -2.89 -14.32
CA VAL A 586 -18.70 -2.60 -13.95
C VAL A 586 -18.05 -3.82 -13.30
N VAL A 587 -18.76 -4.51 -12.40
CA VAL A 587 -18.26 -5.72 -11.75
C VAL A 587 -18.14 -6.88 -12.72
N GLU A 588 -19.07 -7.05 -13.66
CA GLU A 588 -18.96 -8.06 -14.73
C GLU A 588 -17.69 -7.85 -15.57
N TYR A 589 -17.37 -6.60 -15.94
CA TYR A 589 -16.13 -6.29 -16.67
C TYR A 589 -14.88 -6.59 -15.85
N LEU A 590 -14.89 -6.26 -14.55
CA LEU A 590 -13.80 -6.61 -13.64
C LEU A 590 -13.60 -8.12 -13.53
N GLN A 591 -14.68 -8.87 -13.35
CA GLN A 591 -14.63 -10.32 -13.24
C GLN A 591 -14.18 -11.00 -14.54
N ALA A 592 -14.58 -10.47 -15.69
CA ALA A 592 -14.11 -10.96 -16.99
C ALA A 592 -12.59 -10.73 -17.12
N TYR A 593 -12.12 -9.53 -16.83
CA TYR A 593 -10.70 -9.16 -16.90
C TYR A 593 -9.81 -10.05 -16.01
N PHE A 594 -10.12 -10.14 -14.72
CA PHE A 594 -9.29 -10.93 -13.79
C PHE A 594 -9.37 -12.44 -14.02
N LYS A 595 -10.45 -12.95 -14.64
CA LYS A 595 -10.51 -14.35 -15.05
C LYS A 595 -9.60 -14.65 -16.24
N GLU A 596 -9.49 -13.74 -17.20
CA GLU A 596 -8.62 -13.92 -18.38
C GLU A 596 -7.15 -13.89 -17.97
N GLU A 597 -6.73 -12.96 -17.12
CA GLU A 597 -5.34 -12.89 -16.63
C GLU A 597 -4.93 -14.07 -15.73
N SER A 598 -5.88 -14.81 -15.17
CA SER A 598 -5.56 -16.01 -14.37
C SER A 598 -4.97 -17.16 -15.21
N TYR A 599 -5.04 -17.08 -16.55
CA TYR A 599 -4.59 -18.13 -17.47
C TYR A 599 -3.29 -17.80 -18.22
N ASP A 600 -2.77 -16.59 -18.08
CA ASP A 600 -1.47 -16.14 -18.60
C ASP A 600 -0.42 -16.16 -17.48
#